data_AF-A0A7M3YIZ2-F1
#
_entry.id   AF-A0A7M3YIZ2-F1
#
_cell.length_a   1.000
_cell.length_b   1.000
_cell.length_c   1.000
_cell.angle_alpha   90.00
_cell.angle_beta   90.00
_cell.angle_gamma   90.00
#
_symmetry.space_group_name_H-M   'P 1'
#
loop_
_entity.id
_entity.type
_entity.pdbx_description
1 polymer ?
#
loop_
_entity_poly.entity_id
_entity_poly.type
_entity_poly.pdbx_seq_one_letter_code
_entity_poly.pdbx_strand_id
1 'polypeptide(L)'
;MRRAIFLVAILLAMSIPYVQADSEEGVLFTWTGNASTVELIGEWDWDSPTTMTETDGIWSATVDLADGLYCYKFIVDGNYTFD
;
A
#
# COMPACT_ATOMS: atom_id res chain seq x y z
N MET A 1 -15.82 -0.30 46.48
CA MET A 1 -16.62 0.07 45.29
C MET A 1 -15.79 0.66 44.15
N ARG A 2 -14.85 1.58 44.40
CA ARG A 2 -14.03 2.21 43.33
C ARG A 2 -13.14 1.23 42.54
N ARG A 3 -12.53 0.24 43.19
CA ARG A 3 -11.68 -0.78 42.52
C ARG A 3 -12.46 -1.74 41.60
N ALA A 4 -13.72 -2.03 41.94
CA ALA A 4 -14.57 -2.90 41.13
C ALA A 4 -15.01 -2.22 39.83
N ILE A 5 -15.24 -0.90 39.86
CA ILE A 5 -15.61 -0.11 38.67
C ILE A 5 -14.47 -0.10 37.64
N PHE A 6 -13.21 0.02 38.09
CA PHE A 6 -12.05 -0.06 37.20
C PHE A 6 -11.91 -1.42 36.51
N LEU A 7 -12.15 -2.52 37.22
CA LEU A 7 -12.09 -3.86 36.63
C LEU A 7 -13.22 -4.10 35.62
N VAL A 8 -14.43 -3.61 35.90
CA VAL A 8 -15.56 -3.70 34.96
C VAL A 8 -15.30 -2.87 33.70
N ALA A 9 -14.70 -1.68 33.83
CA ALA A 9 -14.32 -0.86 32.67
C ALA A 9 -13.24 -1.52 31.78
N ILE A 10 -12.26 -2.19 32.39
CA ILE A 10 -11.21 -2.92 31.67
C ILE A 10 -11.78 -4.14 30.95
N LEU A 11 -12.66 -4.90 31.63
CA LEU A 11 -13.36 -6.05 31.03
C LEU A 11 -14.27 -5.63 29.86
N LEU A 12 -14.95 -4.48 29.96
CA LEU A 12 -15.73 -3.89 28.87
C LEU A 12 -14.85 -3.49 27.68
N ALA A 13 -13.68 -2.90 27.91
CA ALA A 13 -12.75 -2.54 26.85
C ALA A 13 -12.18 -3.76 26.10
N MET A 14 -12.01 -4.90 26.78
CA MET A 14 -11.57 -6.16 26.16
C MET A 14 -12.68 -6.91 25.40
N SER A 15 -13.95 -6.52 25.61
CA SER A 15 -15.10 -7.09 24.87
C SER A 15 -15.38 -6.39 23.53
N ILE A 16 -14.63 -5.33 23.23
CA ILE A 16 -14.72 -4.67 21.92
C ILE A 16 -14.07 -5.63 20.90
N PRO A 17 -14.81 -6.13 19.89
CA PRO A 17 -14.20 -6.91 18.84
C PRO A 17 -13.14 -6.04 18.17
N TYR A 18 -11.89 -6.48 18.24
CA TYR A 18 -10.82 -5.90 17.44
C TYR A 18 -11.17 -6.21 15.98
N VAL A 19 -11.75 -5.23 15.29
CA VAL A 19 -11.91 -5.29 13.84
C VAL A 19 -10.51 -5.15 13.27
N GLN A 20 -9.82 -6.27 13.13
CA GLN A 20 -8.64 -6.34 12.29
C GLN A 20 -9.18 -6.13 10.88
N ALA A 21 -8.98 -4.94 10.32
CA ALA A 21 -9.08 -4.80 8.88
C ALA A 21 -8.06 -5.78 8.33
N ASP A 22 -8.52 -6.87 7.72
CA ASP A 22 -7.70 -7.75 6.92
C ASP A 22 -7.37 -6.93 5.67
N SER A 23 -6.45 -6.00 5.81
CA SER A 23 -5.87 -5.33 4.67
C SER A 23 -4.98 -6.38 4.04
N GLU A 24 -5.41 -6.91 2.90
CA GLU A 24 -4.47 -7.42 1.89
C GLU A 24 -3.62 -6.21 1.48
N GLU A 25 -2.66 -5.86 2.33
CA GLU A 25 -1.87 -4.64 2.23
C GLU A 25 -0.70 -4.99 1.31
N GLY A 26 -0.98 -4.99 -0.01
CA GLY A 26 0.05 -5.02 -1.02
C GLY A 26 1.04 -3.86 -0.84
N VAL A 27 2.15 -3.90 -1.57
CA VAL A 27 3.19 -2.88 -1.50
C VAL A 27 2.75 -1.66 -2.30
N LEU A 28 2.61 -0.51 -1.63
CA LEU A 28 2.35 0.78 -2.26
C LEU A 28 3.62 1.33 -2.91
N PHE A 29 3.58 1.54 -4.22
CA PHE A 29 4.60 2.27 -4.97
C PHE A 29 4.11 3.67 -5.27
N THR A 30 5.01 4.65 -5.17
CA THR A 30 4.71 6.05 -5.47
C THR A 30 5.78 6.67 -6.35
N TRP A 31 5.38 7.47 -7.33
CA TRP A 31 6.26 8.32 -8.12
C TRP A 31 5.71 9.75 -8.12
N THR A 32 6.58 10.76 -7.97
CA THR A 32 6.17 12.17 -7.92
C THR A 32 6.71 12.93 -9.11
N GLY A 33 5.83 13.61 -9.84
CA GLY A 33 6.23 14.42 -10.99
C GLY A 33 5.08 14.74 -11.93
N ASN A 34 5.39 15.59 -12.91
CA ASN A 34 4.47 15.89 -14.00
C ASN A 34 4.72 14.90 -15.14
N ALA A 35 3.68 14.14 -15.48
CA ALA A 35 3.69 13.17 -16.57
C ALA A 35 2.27 13.08 -17.15
N SER A 36 2.14 12.50 -18.34
CA SER A 36 0.84 12.13 -18.91
C SER A 36 0.44 10.71 -18.50
N THR A 37 1.42 9.82 -18.36
CA THR A 37 1.22 8.43 -17.95
C THR A 37 2.39 7.95 -17.10
N VAL A 38 2.09 7.19 -16.04
CA VAL A 38 3.09 6.46 -15.28
C VAL A 38 2.63 5.02 -15.11
N GLU A 39 3.52 4.08 -15.40
CA GLU A 39 3.30 2.65 -15.21
C GLU A 39 4.42 2.06 -14.34
N LEU A 40 4.09 1.05 -13.56
CA LEU A 40 5.00 0.27 -12.74
C LEU A 40 5.17 -1.12 -13.36
N ILE A 41 6.39 -1.59 -13.49
CA ILE A 41 6.70 -2.93 -13.99
C ILE A 41 7.80 -3.57 -13.14
N GLY A 42 7.76 -4.88 -12.93
CA GLY A 42 8.68 -5.56 -12.02
C GLY A 42 8.80 -7.05 -12.24
N GLU A 43 9.67 -7.69 -11.47
CA GLU A 43 9.99 -9.13 -11.57
C GLU A 43 8.80 -10.06 -11.38
N TRP A 44 7.72 -9.58 -10.77
CA TRP A 44 6.48 -10.33 -10.64
C TRP A 44 5.80 -10.56 -12.00
N ASP A 45 5.89 -9.62 -12.93
CA ASP A 45 5.41 -9.73 -14.31
C ASP A 45 6.02 -8.65 -15.22
N TRP A 46 7.13 -8.98 -15.90
CA TRP A 46 7.82 -8.06 -16.81
C TRP A 46 7.09 -7.81 -18.13
N ASP A 47 6.01 -8.54 -18.42
CA ASP A 47 5.26 -8.41 -19.67
C ASP A 47 3.95 -7.63 -19.49
N SER A 48 3.56 -7.33 -18.23
CA SER A 48 2.29 -6.67 -17.89
C SER A 48 2.49 -5.48 -16.95
N PRO A 49 2.75 -4.28 -17.49
CA PRO A 49 2.83 -3.05 -16.69
C PRO A 49 1.52 -2.75 -15.95
N THR A 50 1.65 -2.24 -14.72
CA THR A 50 0.54 -1.74 -13.92
C THR A 50 0.44 -0.23 -14.09
N THR A 51 -0.65 0.26 -14.68
CA THR A 51 -0.92 1.70 -14.79
C THR A 51 -1.14 2.32 -13.40
N MET A 52 -0.46 3.43 -13.11
CA MET A 52 -0.58 4.16 -11.85
C MET A 52 -1.66 5.22 -11.92
N THR A 53 -2.30 5.52 -10.78
CA THR A 53 -3.29 6.59 -10.66
C THR A 53 -2.64 7.86 -10.12
N GLU A 54 -2.93 8.99 -10.75
CA GLU A 54 -2.43 10.31 -10.32
C GLU A 54 -3.41 10.98 -9.35
N THR A 55 -2.88 11.59 -8.31
CA THR A 55 -3.60 12.49 -7.40
C THR A 55 -2.63 13.53 -6.85
N ASP A 56 -2.90 14.81 -7.11
CA ASP A 56 -2.13 15.95 -6.60
C ASP A 56 -0.60 15.89 -6.88
N GLY A 57 -0.22 15.41 -8.07
CA GLY A 57 1.16 15.26 -8.53
C GLY A 57 1.84 13.96 -8.08
N ILE A 58 1.11 13.08 -7.40
CA ILE A 58 1.60 11.78 -6.91
C ILE A 58 0.91 10.66 -7.69
N TRP A 59 1.73 9.83 -8.33
CA TRP A 59 1.30 8.62 -9.02
C TRP A 59 1.44 7.45 -8.08
N SER A 60 0.41 6.61 -7.97
CA SER A 60 0.40 5.45 -7.06
C SER A 60 -0.20 4.18 -7.66
N ALA A 61 0.32 3.04 -7.22
CA ALA A 61 -0.26 1.71 -7.44
C ALA A 61 0.13 0.79 -6.28
N THR A 62 -0.76 -0.13 -5.94
CA THR A 62 -0.51 -1.17 -4.94
C THR A 62 -0.34 -2.51 -5.65
N VAL A 63 0.73 -3.24 -5.34
CA VAL A 63 1.02 -4.56 -5.92
C VAL A 63 1.16 -5.59 -4.81
N ASP A 64 0.43 -6.70 -4.93
CA ASP A 64 0.54 -7.82 -4.00
C ASP A 64 1.82 -8.60 -4.26
N LEU A 65 2.77 -8.48 -3.34
CA LEU A 65 4.06 -9.16 -3.40
C LEU A 65 4.23 -10.03 -2.16
N ALA A 66 4.75 -11.24 -2.36
CA ALA A 66 5.25 -12.04 -1.25
C ALA A 66 6.54 -11.40 -0.69
N ASP A 67 6.93 -11.77 0.52
CA ASP A 67 8.19 -11.32 1.11
C ASP A 67 9.38 -11.67 0.22
N GLY A 68 10.18 -10.66 -0.16
CA GLY A 68 11.32 -10.86 -1.06
C GLY A 68 11.99 -9.56 -1.49
N LEU A 69 13.01 -9.72 -2.34
CA LEU A 69 13.64 -8.62 -3.06
C LEU A 69 13.22 -8.73 -4.53
N TYR A 70 12.69 -7.63 -5.06
CA TYR A 70 12.20 -7.57 -6.43
C TYR A 70 12.83 -6.39 -7.14
N CYS A 71 13.33 -6.61 -8.36
CA CYS A 71 13.65 -5.50 -9.25
C CYS A 71 12.35 -4.92 -9.83
N TYR A 72 12.29 -3.60 -9.96
CA TYR A 72 11.19 -2.87 -10.57
C TYR A 72 11.69 -1.66 -11.35
N LYS A 73 10.82 -1.08 -12.16
CA LYS A 73 11.08 0.18 -12.86
C LYS A 73 9.78 0.96 -13.10
N PHE A 74 9.90 2.28 -13.12
CA PHE A 74 8.83 3.14 -13.61
C PHE A 74 8.97 3.39 -15.11
N ILE A 75 7.85 3.40 -15.82
CA ILE A 75 7.75 3.83 -17.21
C ILE A 75 6.98 5.16 -17.18
N VAL A 76 7.69 6.26 -17.41
CA VAL A 76 7.13 7.62 -17.38
C VAL A 76 7.06 8.13 -18.81
N ASP A 77 5.85 8.43 -19.28
CA ASP A 77 5.60 8.84 -20.68
C ASP A 77 6.29 7.93 -21.70
N GLY A 78 6.20 6.62 -21.49
CA GLY A 78 6.80 5.58 -22.34
C GLY A 78 8.31 5.38 -22.16
N ASN A 79 8.96 6.07 -21.22
CA ASN A 79 10.39 5.97 -20.98
C ASN A 79 10.71 5.30 -19.63
N TYR A 80 11.56 4.28 -19.67
CA TYR A 80 12.06 3.62 -18.48
C TYR A 80 12.97 4.56 -17.67
N THR A 81 12.57 4.90 -16.45
CA THR A 81 13.30 5.81 -15.55
C THR A 81 13.95 5.06 -14.40
N PHE A 82 15.10 5.56 -13.93
CA PHE A 82 15.64 5.14 -12.63
C PHE A 82 14.96 5.98 -11.55
N ASP A 83 14.50 5.31 -10.50
CA ASP A 83 14.01 5.93 -9.26
C ASP A 83 15.20 6.40 -8.41
#